data_AF-A0A221LFT6-F1
#
_entry.id   AF-A0A221LFT6-F1
#
_cell.length_a   1.000
_cell.length_b   1.000
_cell.length_c   1.000
_cell.angle_alpha   90.00
_cell.angle_beta   90.00
_cell.angle_gamma   90.00
#
_symmetry.space_group_name_H-M   'P 1'
#
loop_
_entity.id
_entity.type
_entity.pdbx_description
1 polymer ?
#
loop_
_entity_poly.entity_id
_entity_poly.type
_entity_poly.pdbx_seq_one_letter_code
_entity_poly.pdbx_strand_id
1 'polypeptide(L)'
;HRSNENVRLFDIDEGKRCYHLPTVKDRIYLIRGTFPFDSLNSSIYVSIGVTKLGEVRSSSLQDLEIEGVFRATKDYIDFCLVKGEVNPFISQLELRPLPEEYLHDFPTSVLKLISRNNLGDTKDATRFPADQSDRIWKAASNVSSALPLSFNVSNVDLKGNVTPPLQVLQTALTHPERLEFIHDGLETEDYEYSVFLYFLELNSTLKEGQRVFDIYLNSEIKKERFDVLVGGSKYRY
;
A
#
# COMPACT_ATOMS: atom_id res chain seq x y z
N HIS A 1 -2.22 -28.02 2.15
CA HIS A 1 -1.34 -27.66 1.03
C HIS A 1 -0.49 -26.47 1.47
N ARG A 2 0.75 -26.71 1.93
CA ARG A 2 1.73 -25.63 2.07
C ARG A 2 2.03 -25.12 0.66
N SER A 3 1.90 -23.83 0.39
CA SER A 3 2.49 -23.26 -0.82
C SER A 3 3.98 -23.59 -0.80
N ASN A 4 4.55 -23.79 -1.99
CA ASN A 4 5.89 -24.32 -2.21
C ASN A 4 6.97 -23.24 -1.91
N GLU A 5 6.85 -22.57 -0.77
CA GLU A 5 7.71 -21.45 -0.38
C GLU A 5 8.85 -21.92 0.51
N ASN A 6 10.07 -21.50 0.18
CA ASN A 6 11.22 -21.70 1.05
C ASN A 6 11.08 -20.76 2.25
N VAL A 7 10.79 -21.32 3.42
CA VAL A 7 10.65 -20.56 4.67
C VAL A 7 11.94 -20.66 5.47
N ARG A 8 12.45 -19.53 5.96
CA ARG A 8 13.52 -19.50 6.95
C ARG A 8 12.93 -19.36 8.35
N LEU A 9 13.16 -20.36 9.19
CA LEU A 9 12.80 -20.36 10.61
C LEU A 9 14.02 -19.97 11.46
N PHE A 10 13.79 -19.19 12.51
CA PHE A 10 14.82 -18.78 13.46
C PHE A 10 14.51 -19.33 14.85
N ASP A 11 15.29 -20.30 15.28
CA ASP A 11 15.16 -20.88 16.62
C ASP A 11 15.82 -19.96 17.67
N ILE A 12 14.99 -19.31 18.49
CA ILE A 12 15.43 -18.40 19.56
C ILE A 12 14.48 -18.47 20.75
N ASP A 13 15.04 -18.49 21.96
CA ASP A 13 14.24 -18.45 23.19
C ASP A 13 13.64 -17.06 23.44
N GLU A 14 14.41 -16.00 23.16
CA GLU A 14 13.99 -14.60 23.33
C GLU A 14 14.71 -13.65 22.35
N GLY A 15 14.22 -12.41 22.27
CA GLY A 15 14.85 -11.34 21.50
C GLY A 15 14.43 -11.27 20.04
N LYS A 16 15.36 -10.90 19.15
CA LYS A 16 15.09 -10.65 17.73
C LYS A 16 16.22 -11.09 16.82
N ARG A 17 15.87 -11.46 15.58
CA ARG A 17 16.83 -11.68 14.47
C ARG A 17 16.61 -10.61 13.42
N CYS A 18 17.70 -9.95 13.03
CA CYS A 18 17.65 -8.82 12.11
C CYS A 18 18.40 -9.13 10.82
N TYR A 19 17.80 -8.76 9.70
CA TYR A 19 18.45 -8.64 8.42
C TYR A 19 19.01 -7.23 8.28
N HIS A 20 20.27 -7.14 7.86
CA HIS A 20 20.94 -5.88 7.59
C HIS A 20 20.92 -5.63 6.09
N LEU A 21 20.23 -4.57 5.65
CA LEU A 21 20.02 -4.27 4.24
C LEU A 21 20.66 -2.92 3.88
N PRO A 22 21.42 -2.84 2.78
CA PRO A 22 22.08 -1.60 2.38
C PRO A 22 21.06 -0.57 1.87
N THR A 23 21.23 0.68 2.28
CA THR A 23 20.43 1.83 1.85
C THR A 23 21.31 2.99 1.42
N VAL A 24 20.73 3.94 0.70
CA VAL A 24 21.35 5.24 0.43
C VAL A 24 20.70 6.25 1.36
N LYS A 25 21.52 6.98 2.12
CA LYS A 25 21.04 8.01 3.05
C LYS A 25 20.12 9.01 2.33
N ASP A 26 19.08 9.45 3.03
CA ASP A 26 18.03 10.38 2.60
C ASP A 26 17.11 9.86 1.48
N ARG A 27 17.39 8.68 0.91
CA ARG A 27 16.50 8.02 -0.05
C ARG A 27 15.34 7.32 0.68
N ILE A 28 14.19 7.29 0.01
CA ILE A 28 12.98 6.64 0.53
C ILE A 28 12.87 5.24 -0.04
N TYR A 29 12.48 4.31 0.83
CA TYR A 29 12.34 2.90 0.52
C TYR A 29 11.00 2.38 1.02
N LEU A 30 10.44 1.42 0.29
CA LEU A 30 9.52 0.45 0.84
C LEU A 30 10.29 -0.81 1.25
N ILE A 31 9.92 -1.39 2.37
CA ILE A 31 10.44 -2.65 2.86
C ILE A 31 9.27 -3.57 3.22
N ARG A 32 9.30 -4.80 2.70
CA ARG A 32 8.21 -5.76 2.83
C ARG A 32 8.75 -7.11 3.27
N GLY A 33 8.16 -7.66 4.32
CA GLY A 33 8.31 -9.07 4.69
C GLY A 33 7.05 -9.85 4.29
N THR A 34 7.26 -11.02 3.67
CA THR A 34 6.20 -11.98 3.36
C THR A 34 6.31 -13.16 4.31
N PHE A 35 5.18 -13.51 4.91
CA PHE A 35 5.05 -14.54 5.93
C PHE A 35 4.08 -15.60 5.42
N PRO A 36 4.53 -16.85 5.27
CA PRO A 36 3.67 -17.94 4.84
C PRO A 36 2.53 -18.13 5.83
N PHE A 37 1.35 -18.48 5.33
CA PHE A 37 0.25 -18.89 6.19
C PHE A 37 0.66 -20.11 7.04
N ASP A 38 0.43 -20.00 8.35
CA ASP A 38 0.49 -21.12 9.29
C ASP A 38 -0.88 -21.33 9.96
N SER A 39 -1.38 -22.56 9.98
CA SER A 39 -2.65 -22.89 10.64
C SER A 39 -2.64 -22.67 12.16
N LEU A 40 -1.47 -22.50 12.75
CA LEU A 40 -1.31 -22.16 14.15
C LEU A 40 -1.56 -20.66 14.33
N ASN A 41 -2.60 -20.30 15.10
CA ASN A 41 -2.89 -18.92 15.49
C ASN A 41 -1.77 -18.40 16.40
N SER A 42 -0.66 -18.00 15.79
CA SER A 42 0.61 -17.71 16.45
C SER A 42 1.13 -16.36 16.02
N SER A 43 1.70 -15.64 16.97
CA SER A 43 2.20 -14.28 16.77
C SER A 43 3.72 -14.18 16.76
N ILE A 44 4.22 -13.36 15.84
CA ILE A 44 5.58 -12.80 15.86
C ILE A 44 5.49 -11.31 15.53
N TYR A 45 6.48 -10.50 15.92
CA TYR A 45 6.46 -9.06 15.63
C TYR A 45 7.53 -8.67 14.63
N VAL A 46 7.23 -7.63 13.85
CA VAL A 46 8.14 -7.08 12.84
C VAL A 46 8.49 -5.65 13.22
N SER A 47 9.75 -5.29 13.07
CA SER A 47 10.24 -3.92 13.27
C SER A 47 11.27 -3.54 12.22
N ILE A 48 11.35 -2.24 11.93
CA ILE A 48 12.40 -1.66 11.09
C ILE A 48 13.19 -0.64 11.92
N GLY A 49 14.50 -0.86 12.05
CA GLY A 49 15.32 -0.17 13.04
C GLY A 49 14.76 -0.32 14.45
N VAL A 50 14.25 0.77 15.02
CA VAL A 50 13.61 0.81 16.35
C VAL A 50 12.08 0.86 16.28
N THR A 51 11.50 1.01 15.09
CA THR A 51 10.06 1.20 14.92
C THR A 51 9.36 -0.13 14.70
N LYS A 52 8.36 -0.43 15.53
CA LYS A 52 7.48 -1.59 15.34
C LYS A 52 6.60 -1.33 14.12
N LEU A 53 6.58 -2.29 13.18
CA LEU A 53 5.80 -2.19 11.95
C LEU A 53 4.49 -2.98 12.03
N GLY A 54 4.46 -4.04 12.84
CA GLY A 54 3.23 -4.79 13.07
C GLY A 54 3.45 -6.13 13.72
N GLU A 55 2.36 -6.84 13.88
CA GLU A 55 2.30 -8.22 14.35
C GLU A 55 1.85 -9.11 13.19
N VAL A 56 2.57 -10.20 12.98
CA VAL A 56 2.18 -11.27 12.08
C VAL A 56 1.31 -12.21 12.90
N ARG A 57 -0.01 -12.10 12.71
CA ARG A 57 -0.96 -13.09 13.23
C ARG A 57 -1.46 -13.92 12.08
N SER A 58 -1.21 -15.23 12.16
CA SER A 58 -1.73 -16.14 11.14
C SER A 58 -3.20 -16.45 11.42
N SER A 59 -4.09 -15.68 10.80
CA SER A 59 -5.56 -15.84 10.94
C SER A 59 -6.29 -15.95 9.60
N SER A 60 -5.58 -15.85 8.47
CA SER A 60 -6.13 -15.88 7.11
C SER A 60 -5.58 -17.06 6.32
N LEU A 61 -6.35 -17.66 5.41
CA LEU A 61 -5.89 -18.74 4.51
C LEU A 61 -4.91 -18.27 3.40
N GLN A 62 -4.24 -17.14 3.60
CA GLN A 62 -3.33 -16.51 2.65
C GLN A 62 -2.10 -15.98 3.38
N ASP A 63 -0.99 -15.89 2.65
CA ASP A 63 0.26 -15.34 3.13
C ASP A 63 0.07 -13.87 3.54
N LEU A 64 0.76 -13.47 4.61
CA LEU A 64 0.67 -12.13 5.16
C LEU A 64 1.85 -11.29 4.69
N GLU A 65 1.56 -10.09 4.21
CA GLU A 65 2.57 -9.10 3.83
C GLU A 65 2.53 -7.97 4.85
N ILE A 66 3.68 -7.71 5.49
CA ILE A 66 3.87 -6.50 6.30
C ILE A 66 4.82 -5.58 5.54
N GLU A 67 4.29 -4.45 5.08
CA GLU A 67 5.02 -3.44 4.31
C GLU A 67 5.11 -2.12 5.08
N GLY A 68 6.31 -1.53 5.07
CA GLY A 68 6.60 -0.23 5.64
C GLY A 68 7.34 0.67 4.66
N VAL A 69 7.15 1.98 4.79
CA VAL A 69 7.86 3.00 4.04
C VAL A 69 8.65 3.86 5.02
N PHE A 70 9.92 4.10 4.71
CA PHE A 70 10.80 4.90 5.55
C PHE A 70 11.81 5.68 4.71
N ARG A 71 12.28 6.81 5.28
CA ARG A 71 13.44 7.53 4.78
C ARG A 71 14.69 6.97 5.45
N ALA A 72 15.66 6.55 4.66
CA ALA A 72 16.90 6.00 5.19
C ALA A 72 17.73 7.08 5.89
N THR A 73 17.99 6.92 7.18
CA THR A 73 18.84 7.85 7.95
C THR A 73 20.32 7.47 7.92
N LYS A 74 20.61 6.26 7.47
CA LYS A 74 21.94 5.65 7.37
C LYS A 74 22.13 4.96 6.03
N ASP A 75 23.32 4.41 5.82
CA ASP A 75 23.67 3.53 4.70
C ASP A 75 23.16 2.09 4.87
N TYR A 76 22.40 1.82 5.93
CA TYR A 76 21.70 0.57 6.15
C TYR A 76 20.35 0.76 6.86
N ILE A 77 19.51 -0.27 6.78
CA ILE A 77 18.35 -0.47 7.63
C ILE A 77 18.35 -1.89 8.19
N ASP A 78 17.91 -2.04 9.44
CA ASP A 78 17.68 -3.35 10.04
C ASP A 78 16.20 -3.72 9.93
N PHE A 79 15.89 -4.87 9.34
CA PHE A 79 14.56 -5.48 9.38
C PHE A 79 14.57 -6.63 10.37
N CYS A 80 13.87 -6.47 11.49
CA CYS A 80 13.95 -7.39 12.61
C CYS A 80 12.66 -8.17 12.81
N LEU A 81 12.81 -9.48 12.91
CA LEU A 81 11.82 -10.43 13.36
C LEU A 81 11.99 -10.64 14.85
N VAL A 82 10.99 -10.29 15.64
CA VAL A 82 11.01 -10.36 17.11
C VAL A 82 10.22 -11.58 17.57
N LYS A 83 10.79 -12.35 18.50
CA LYS A 83 10.15 -13.51 19.11
C LYS A 83 8.83 -13.08 19.75
N GLY A 84 7.74 -13.69 19.31
CA GLY A 84 6.44 -13.62 19.96
C GLY A 84 6.15 -14.96 20.64
N GLU A 85 4.96 -15.52 20.38
CA GLU A 85 4.57 -16.84 20.88
C GLU A 85 5.38 -17.96 20.22
N VAL A 86 5.70 -17.81 18.93
CA VAL A 86 6.44 -18.81 18.15
C VAL A 86 7.79 -18.29 17.67
N ASN A 87 8.63 -19.21 17.22
CA ASN A 87 9.91 -18.90 16.59
C ASN A 87 9.68 -18.06 15.33
N PRO A 88 10.40 -16.94 15.12
CA PRO A 88 10.19 -16.11 13.96
C PRO A 88 10.51 -16.83 12.66
N PHE A 89 9.74 -16.53 11.63
CA PHE A 89 9.88 -17.10 10.30
C PHE A 89 9.63 -16.05 9.25
N ILE A 90 10.13 -16.26 8.03
CA ILE A 90 9.92 -15.39 6.87
C ILE A 90 10.14 -16.19 5.58
N SER A 91 9.34 -15.97 4.55
CA SER A 91 9.58 -16.55 3.22
C SER A 91 10.32 -15.59 2.30
N GLN A 92 9.99 -14.30 2.35
CA GLN A 92 10.58 -13.29 1.48
C GLN A 92 10.80 -11.96 2.20
N LEU A 93 11.90 -11.28 1.86
CA LEU A 93 12.21 -9.91 2.30
C LEU A 93 12.61 -9.09 1.08
N GLU A 94 11.93 -7.97 0.88
CA GLU A 94 12.13 -7.08 -0.26
C GLU A 94 12.40 -5.65 0.22
N LEU A 95 13.39 -4.99 -0.38
CA LEU A 95 13.71 -3.58 -0.18
C LEU A 95 13.75 -2.90 -1.54
N ARG A 96 12.85 -1.92 -1.77
CA ARG A 96 12.73 -1.23 -3.06
C ARG A 96 12.75 0.29 -2.87
N PRO A 97 13.47 1.03 -3.71
CA PRO A 97 13.35 2.49 -3.74
C PRO A 97 11.91 2.91 -4.04
N LEU A 98 11.48 4.02 -3.45
CA LEU A 98 10.12 4.55 -3.62
C LEU A 98 10.16 6.06 -3.90
N PRO A 99 9.20 6.62 -4.66
CA PRO A 99 9.08 8.07 -4.86
C PRO A 99 8.84 8.84 -3.56
N GLU A 100 9.24 10.12 -3.54
CA GLU A 100 9.22 10.93 -2.32
C GLU A 100 7.83 11.29 -1.79
N GLU A 101 6.80 11.17 -2.62
CA GLU A 101 5.44 11.62 -2.31
C GLU A 101 4.86 11.00 -1.05
N TYR A 102 5.31 9.80 -0.66
CA TYR A 102 4.77 9.10 0.51
C TYR A 102 5.23 9.70 1.84
N LEU A 103 6.37 10.39 1.88
CA LEU A 103 6.96 10.93 3.12
C LEU A 103 7.21 12.43 3.08
N HIS A 104 6.67 13.16 2.08
CA HIS A 104 6.94 14.59 1.97
C HIS A 104 6.53 15.36 3.25
N ASP A 105 5.37 15.03 3.84
CA ASP A 105 4.89 15.66 5.10
C ASP A 105 5.36 14.94 6.37
N PHE A 106 6.05 13.79 6.21
CA PHE A 106 6.42 12.90 7.32
C PHE A 106 7.91 12.54 7.27
N PRO A 107 8.81 13.54 7.37
CA PRO A 107 10.24 13.34 7.11
C PRO A 107 10.92 12.37 8.09
N THR A 108 10.37 12.22 9.30
CA THR A 108 10.91 11.35 10.37
C THR A 108 10.07 10.12 10.64
N SER A 109 8.96 9.91 9.92
CA SER A 109 8.02 8.83 10.22
C SER A 109 8.32 7.58 9.41
N VAL A 110 7.92 6.45 9.99
CA VAL A 110 7.72 5.19 9.25
C VAL A 110 6.23 5.08 9.00
N LEU A 111 5.85 4.86 7.75
CA LEU A 111 4.46 4.57 7.40
C LEU A 111 4.28 3.06 7.27
N LYS A 112 3.25 2.52 7.92
CA LYS A 112 2.79 1.14 7.68
C LYS A 112 1.78 1.15 6.54
N LEU A 113 1.92 0.23 5.60
CA LEU A 113 0.88 0.05 4.59
C LEU A 113 -0.35 -0.63 5.22
N ILE A 114 -1.49 0.04 5.15
CA ILE A 114 -2.79 -0.53 5.50
C ILE A 114 -3.43 -1.22 4.29
N SER A 115 -3.49 -0.50 3.16
CA SER A 115 -4.02 -1.05 1.92
C SER A 115 -3.48 -0.30 0.70
N ARG A 116 -3.42 -1.00 -0.44
CA ARG A 116 -3.11 -0.40 -1.75
C ARG A 116 -3.91 -1.12 -2.82
N ASN A 117 -4.86 -0.39 -3.41
CA ASN A 117 -5.88 -1.00 -4.27
C ASN A 117 -5.81 -0.47 -5.70
N ASN A 118 -5.97 -1.37 -6.68
CA ASN A 118 -6.34 -1.05 -8.05
C ASN A 118 -7.87 -1.09 -8.16
N LEU A 119 -8.49 0.06 -8.46
CA LEU A 119 -9.94 0.18 -8.51
C LEU A 119 -10.47 -0.20 -9.91
N GLY A 120 -11.48 -1.08 -9.95
CA GLY A 120 -12.13 -1.49 -11.20
C GLY A 120 -11.41 -2.61 -11.97
N ASP A 121 -10.29 -3.10 -11.46
CA ASP A 121 -9.61 -4.29 -11.96
C ASP A 121 -10.04 -5.54 -11.18
N THR A 122 -10.12 -6.67 -11.89
CA THR A 122 -10.49 -7.99 -11.33
C THR A 122 -9.39 -9.03 -11.53
N LYS A 123 -8.24 -8.62 -12.07
CA LYS A 123 -7.10 -9.47 -12.36
C LYS A 123 -6.19 -9.63 -11.14
N ASP A 124 -5.12 -10.40 -11.34
CA ASP A 124 -4.01 -10.53 -10.41
C ASP A 124 -3.40 -9.16 -10.07
N ALA A 125 -2.75 -9.08 -8.90
CA ALA A 125 -2.19 -7.83 -8.42
C ALA A 125 -1.15 -7.25 -9.40
N THR A 126 -1.25 -5.94 -9.66
CA THR A 126 -0.26 -5.22 -10.47
C THR A 126 0.98 -4.93 -9.64
N ARG A 127 2.16 -5.32 -10.12
CA ARG A 127 3.47 -5.08 -9.50
C ARG A 127 4.58 -4.98 -10.55
N PHE A 128 5.86 -5.16 -10.19
CA PHE A 128 6.94 -5.21 -11.18
C PHE A 128 6.67 -6.26 -12.27
N PRO A 129 6.95 -5.99 -13.56
CA PRO A 129 7.67 -4.83 -14.10
C PRO A 129 6.79 -3.60 -14.42
N ALA A 130 5.47 -3.69 -14.26
CA ALA A 130 4.59 -2.55 -14.52
C ALA A 130 4.83 -1.42 -13.52
N ASP A 131 5.01 -1.75 -12.24
CA ASP A 131 5.46 -0.82 -11.20
C ASP A 131 6.97 -0.95 -10.94
N GLN A 132 7.74 0.08 -11.27
CA GLN A 132 9.20 0.09 -11.08
C GLN A 132 9.63 0.06 -9.61
N SER A 133 8.76 0.48 -8.70
CA SER A 133 9.00 0.37 -7.25
C SER A 133 8.56 -1.00 -6.71
N ASP A 134 7.94 -1.86 -7.52
CA ASP A 134 7.44 -3.18 -7.13
C ASP A 134 6.45 -3.13 -5.94
N ARG A 135 5.67 -2.03 -5.87
CA ARG A 135 4.47 -1.97 -5.03
C ARG A 135 3.46 -2.98 -5.55
N ILE A 136 2.75 -3.64 -4.63
CA ILE A 136 1.67 -4.56 -4.96
C ILE A 136 0.35 -3.80 -4.89
N TRP A 137 -0.34 -3.68 -6.02
CA TRP A 137 -1.67 -3.08 -6.15
C TRP A 137 -2.70 -4.20 -6.30
N LYS A 138 -3.48 -4.45 -5.25
CA LYS A 138 -4.47 -5.54 -5.21
C LYS A 138 -5.83 -5.07 -5.73
N ALA A 139 -6.63 -5.95 -6.31
CA ALA A 139 -8.01 -5.60 -6.64
C ALA A 139 -8.77 -5.16 -5.37
N ALA A 140 -9.58 -4.11 -5.47
CA ALA A 140 -10.36 -3.64 -4.34
C ALA A 140 -11.40 -4.69 -3.92
N SER A 141 -11.36 -5.11 -2.67
CA SER A 141 -12.45 -5.85 -2.02
C SER A 141 -13.56 -4.87 -1.58
N ASN A 142 -14.81 -5.29 -1.68
CA ASN A 142 -15.95 -4.65 -1.01
C ASN A 142 -16.31 -3.23 -1.48
N VAL A 143 -16.55 -3.03 -2.78
CA VAL A 143 -17.23 -1.81 -3.26
C VAL A 143 -18.59 -2.20 -3.82
N SER A 144 -19.63 -2.11 -2.99
CA SER A 144 -21.00 -2.43 -3.38
C SER A 144 -21.49 -1.44 -4.43
N SER A 145 -22.21 -1.96 -5.44
CA SER A 145 -22.93 -1.16 -6.46
C SER A 145 -22.10 -0.21 -7.33
N ALA A 146 -20.76 -0.24 -7.22
CA ALA A 146 -19.90 0.53 -8.11
C ALA A 146 -19.81 -0.10 -9.49
N LEU A 147 -19.80 0.75 -10.52
CA LEU A 147 -19.63 0.34 -11.91
C LEU A 147 -18.14 0.44 -12.28
N PRO A 148 -17.51 -0.66 -12.72
CA PRO A 148 -16.14 -0.60 -13.21
C PRO A 148 -16.09 0.14 -14.54
N LEU A 149 -15.09 1.01 -14.67
CA LEU A 149 -14.71 1.66 -15.91
C LEU A 149 -13.32 1.17 -16.29
N SER A 150 -13.12 0.86 -17.56
CA SER A 150 -11.79 0.60 -18.11
C SER A 150 -11.68 1.28 -19.46
N PHE A 151 -10.50 1.83 -19.74
CA PHE A 151 -10.22 2.39 -21.05
C PHE A 151 -8.79 2.05 -21.45
N ASN A 152 -8.63 1.56 -22.69
CA ASN A 152 -7.32 1.24 -23.21
C ASN A 152 -6.64 2.52 -23.70
N VAL A 153 -6.07 3.29 -22.75
CA VAL A 153 -5.31 4.49 -23.11
C VAL A 153 -3.84 4.10 -23.32
N SER A 154 -3.37 4.12 -24.56
CA SER A 154 -1.95 3.93 -24.88
C SER A 154 -1.12 5.22 -24.73
N ASN A 155 -1.75 6.39 -24.81
CA ASN A 155 -1.12 7.71 -24.72
C ASN A 155 -1.90 8.63 -23.75
N VAL A 156 -1.74 8.44 -22.44
CA VAL A 156 -2.20 9.45 -21.47
C VAL A 156 -1.07 10.47 -21.33
N ASP A 157 -1.33 11.73 -21.67
CA ASP A 157 -0.47 12.83 -21.23
C ASP A 157 -0.73 13.06 -19.74
N LEU A 158 -0.05 12.27 -18.91
CA LEU A 158 -0.10 12.41 -17.46
C LEU A 158 0.58 13.73 -17.11
N LYS A 159 -0.21 14.80 -16.99
CA LYS A 159 0.27 16.10 -16.52
C LYS A 159 0.78 15.94 -15.09
N GLY A 160 2.10 15.89 -14.93
CA GLY A 160 2.78 15.82 -13.65
C GLY A 160 3.44 14.47 -13.36
N ASN A 161 4.15 14.40 -12.23
CA ASN A 161 4.98 13.26 -11.87
C ASN A 161 4.13 12.13 -11.26
N VAL A 162 3.18 11.58 -12.02
CA VAL A 162 2.27 10.52 -11.58
C VAL A 162 3.07 9.27 -11.28
N THR A 163 2.93 8.73 -10.07
CA THR A 163 3.75 7.62 -9.60
C THR A 163 3.11 6.25 -9.75
N PRO A 164 1.77 6.03 -9.69
CA PRO A 164 1.20 4.72 -9.94
C PRO A 164 1.48 4.27 -11.38
N PRO A 165 1.61 2.95 -11.61
CA PRO A 165 1.75 2.44 -12.95
C PRO A 165 0.49 2.74 -13.78
N LEU A 166 0.66 2.96 -15.09
CA LEU A 166 -0.45 3.32 -15.98
C LEU A 166 -1.58 2.28 -15.94
N GLN A 167 -1.24 1.00 -15.80
CA GLN A 167 -2.21 -0.09 -15.70
C GLN A 167 -3.19 0.08 -14.53
N VAL A 168 -2.77 0.69 -13.43
CA VAL A 168 -3.64 0.98 -12.27
C VAL A 168 -4.59 2.14 -12.58
N LEU A 169 -4.15 3.11 -13.40
CA LEU A 169 -4.95 4.28 -13.75
C LEU A 169 -5.91 4.01 -14.93
N GLN A 170 -5.69 2.95 -15.71
CA GLN A 170 -6.54 2.55 -16.83
C GLN A 170 -7.87 1.92 -16.39
N THR A 171 -8.02 1.64 -15.09
CA THR A 171 -9.24 1.15 -14.46
C THR A 171 -9.69 2.11 -13.38
N ALA A 172 -11.00 2.23 -13.20
CA ALA A 172 -11.60 3.04 -12.16
C ALA A 172 -12.96 2.46 -11.71
N LEU A 173 -13.48 2.98 -10.61
CA LEU A 173 -14.86 2.77 -10.19
C LEU A 173 -15.64 4.08 -10.29
N THR A 174 -16.92 3.98 -10.64
CA THR A 174 -17.86 5.10 -10.61
C THR A 174 -19.15 4.66 -9.92
N HIS A 175 -19.86 5.60 -9.30
CA HIS A 175 -21.21 5.38 -8.79
C HIS A 175 -22.08 6.59 -9.18
N PRO A 176 -23.38 6.41 -9.48
CA PRO A 176 -24.28 7.52 -9.80
C PRO A 176 -24.55 8.49 -8.62
N GLU A 177 -24.16 8.11 -7.40
CA GLU A 177 -24.48 8.84 -6.17
C GLU A 177 -23.24 8.96 -5.28
N ARG A 178 -22.73 7.85 -4.74
CA ARG A 178 -21.59 7.86 -3.82
C ARG A 178 -20.74 6.59 -3.96
N LEU A 179 -19.43 6.77 -4.00
CA LEU A 179 -18.46 5.69 -3.74
C LEU A 179 -18.05 5.77 -2.28
N GLU A 180 -18.14 4.64 -1.57
CA GLU A 180 -17.74 4.52 -0.18
C GLU A 180 -16.78 3.34 -0.02
N PHE A 181 -15.72 3.55 0.76
CA PHE A 181 -14.72 2.55 1.08
C PHE A 181 -14.64 2.46 2.61
N ILE A 182 -14.93 1.27 3.14
CA ILE A 182 -14.90 1.01 4.58
C ILE A 182 -13.67 0.16 4.87
N HIS A 183 -12.85 0.64 5.80
CA HIS A 183 -11.69 -0.08 6.32
C HIS A 183 -11.98 -0.51 7.77
N ASP A 184 -12.21 -1.81 7.96
CA ASP A 184 -12.39 -2.39 9.29
C ASP A 184 -11.03 -2.78 9.90
N GLY A 185 -10.97 -2.88 11.23
CA GLY A 185 -9.82 -3.42 11.94
C GLY A 185 -8.56 -2.54 11.90
N LEU A 186 -8.72 -1.24 11.65
CA LEU A 186 -7.64 -0.27 11.83
C LEU A 186 -7.19 -0.25 13.29
N GLU A 187 -5.89 -0.14 13.51
CA GLU A 187 -5.31 -0.04 14.86
C GLU A 187 -5.84 1.22 15.54
N THR A 188 -6.52 1.08 16.68
CA THR A 188 -7.18 2.20 17.36
C THR A 188 -6.27 2.97 18.32
N GLU A 189 -4.96 2.70 18.31
CA GLU A 189 -3.98 3.53 19.00
C GLU A 189 -3.91 4.92 18.31
N ASP A 190 -3.24 5.90 18.94
CA ASP A 190 -3.11 7.28 18.45
C ASP A 190 -2.24 7.39 17.17
N TYR A 191 -2.64 6.74 16.08
CA TYR A 191 -2.01 6.81 14.78
C TYR A 191 -2.71 7.82 13.86
N GLU A 192 -1.91 8.59 13.13
CA GLU A 192 -2.38 9.38 12.00
C GLU A 192 -2.36 8.53 10.73
N TYR A 193 -3.44 8.61 9.94
CA TYR A 193 -3.57 7.90 8.68
C TYR A 193 -3.46 8.87 7.52
N SER A 194 -2.70 8.50 6.49
CA SER A 194 -2.64 9.24 5.22
C SER A 194 -3.37 8.48 4.13
N VAL A 195 -4.22 9.17 3.38
CA VAL A 195 -4.98 8.58 2.27
C VAL A 195 -4.55 9.20 0.95
N PHE A 196 -4.12 8.35 0.02
CA PHE A 196 -3.72 8.76 -1.32
C PHE A 196 -4.80 8.32 -2.31
N LEU A 197 -5.45 9.28 -2.95
CA LEU A 197 -6.45 9.05 -3.98
C LEU A 197 -5.88 9.45 -5.35
N TYR A 198 -5.90 8.51 -6.29
CA TYR A 198 -5.45 8.72 -7.65
C TYR A 198 -6.65 8.75 -8.59
N PHE A 199 -6.70 9.76 -9.44
CA PHE A 199 -7.80 9.98 -10.36
C PHE A 199 -7.29 10.09 -11.80
N LEU A 200 -8.02 9.46 -12.71
CA LEU A 200 -7.89 9.65 -14.15
C LEU A 200 -9.30 9.62 -14.75
N GLU A 201 -9.67 10.64 -15.51
CA GLU A 201 -10.95 10.63 -16.24
C GLU A 201 -10.79 9.77 -17.49
N LEU A 202 -11.49 8.64 -17.52
CA LEU A 202 -11.42 7.65 -18.58
C LEU A 202 -12.40 7.93 -19.73
N ASN A 203 -13.42 8.77 -19.49
CA ASN A 203 -14.39 9.16 -20.50
C ASN A 203 -13.96 10.46 -21.20
N SER A 204 -13.30 10.32 -22.35
CA SER A 204 -12.84 11.43 -23.20
C SER A 204 -13.95 12.36 -23.75
N THR A 205 -15.23 11.97 -23.63
CA THR A 205 -16.35 12.82 -24.04
C THR A 205 -16.75 13.84 -22.97
N LEU A 206 -16.31 13.64 -21.72
CA LEU A 206 -16.61 14.56 -20.64
C LEU A 206 -15.79 15.84 -20.73
N LYS A 207 -16.43 16.93 -20.33
CA LYS A 207 -15.86 18.28 -20.23
C LYS A 207 -15.82 18.71 -18.76
N GLU A 208 -14.99 19.71 -18.50
CA GLU A 208 -14.94 20.38 -17.20
C GLU A 208 -16.36 20.76 -16.71
N GLY A 209 -16.61 20.52 -15.43
CA GLY A 209 -17.88 20.75 -14.75
C GLY A 209 -18.94 19.65 -14.94
N GLN A 210 -18.72 18.64 -15.79
CA GLN A 210 -19.72 17.60 -16.02
C GLN A 210 -19.70 16.47 -15.00
N ARG A 211 -18.52 16.16 -14.43
CA ARG A 211 -18.38 15.19 -13.35
C ARG A 211 -17.70 15.86 -12.17
N VAL A 212 -18.51 16.23 -11.18
CA VAL A 212 -18.08 16.96 -9.99
C VAL A 212 -18.62 16.25 -8.75
N PHE A 213 -17.76 16.01 -7.77
CA PHE A 213 -18.13 15.32 -6.53
C PHE A 213 -17.33 15.85 -5.34
N ASP A 214 -17.84 15.63 -4.14
CA ASP A 214 -17.12 15.98 -2.92
C ASP A 214 -16.33 14.77 -2.39
N ILE A 215 -15.19 15.03 -1.76
CA ILE A 215 -14.35 14.01 -1.12
C ILE A 215 -14.51 14.14 0.39
N TYR A 216 -14.90 13.04 1.03
CA TYR A 216 -15.06 12.94 2.47
C TYR A 216 -14.07 11.92 3.05
N LEU A 217 -13.58 12.19 4.25
CA LEU A 217 -12.83 11.24 5.08
C LEU A 217 -13.47 11.23 6.46
N ASN A 218 -13.88 10.06 6.96
CA ASN A 218 -14.60 9.91 8.23
C ASN A 218 -15.79 10.87 8.38
N SER A 219 -16.58 11.02 7.31
CA SER A 219 -17.73 11.94 7.19
C SER A 219 -17.39 13.43 7.24
N GLU A 220 -16.11 13.80 7.32
CA GLU A 220 -15.66 15.19 7.19
C GLU A 220 -15.29 15.50 5.75
N ILE A 221 -15.72 16.67 5.26
CA ILE A 221 -15.39 17.11 3.92
C ILE A 221 -13.91 17.52 3.84
N LYS A 222 -13.18 16.93 2.90
CA LYS A 222 -11.76 17.26 2.63
C LYS A 222 -11.60 18.05 1.34
N LYS A 223 -12.51 17.85 0.38
CA LYS A 223 -12.55 18.64 -0.86
C LYS A 223 -13.97 18.78 -1.38
N GLU A 224 -14.41 20.02 -1.54
CA GLU A 224 -15.66 20.35 -2.21
C GLU A 224 -15.47 20.46 -3.73
N ARG A 225 -16.52 20.07 -4.46
CA ARG A 225 -16.68 20.28 -5.90
C ARG A 225 -15.45 19.85 -6.69
N PHE A 226 -14.92 18.68 -6.37
CA PHE A 226 -13.76 18.12 -7.03
C PHE A 226 -14.09 17.71 -8.46
N ASP A 227 -13.28 18.17 -9.40
CA ASP A 227 -13.34 17.83 -10.82
C ASP A 227 -11.96 17.33 -11.27
N VAL A 228 -11.90 16.10 -11.78
CA VAL A 228 -10.67 15.44 -12.22
C VAL A 228 -10.00 16.20 -13.38
N LEU A 229 -10.80 16.80 -14.28
CA LEU A 229 -10.29 17.49 -15.47
C LEU A 229 -9.66 18.85 -15.13
N VAL A 230 -10.16 19.52 -14.09
CA VAL A 230 -9.64 20.81 -13.61
C VAL A 230 -8.49 20.61 -12.62
N GLY A 231 -8.59 19.57 -11.79
CA GLY A 231 -7.73 19.40 -10.61
C GLY A 231 -6.29 18.96 -10.91
N GLY A 232 -6.06 18.26 -12.03
CA GLY A 232 -4.77 17.62 -12.26
C GLY A 232 -4.52 16.48 -11.27
N SER A 233 -3.80 15.47 -11.70
CA SER A 233 -3.74 14.14 -11.07
C SER A 233 -2.84 14.04 -9.84
N LYS A 234 -2.96 14.94 -8.85
CA LYS A 234 -2.34 14.79 -7.52
C LYS A 234 -3.10 15.52 -6.40
N TYR A 235 -3.72 14.76 -5.50
CA TYR A 235 -4.13 15.26 -4.19
C TYR A 235 -3.76 14.29 -3.08
N ARG A 236 -3.25 14.85 -1.99
CA ARG A 236 -2.87 14.16 -0.76
C ARG A 236 -3.75 14.77 0.33
N TYR A 237 -4.56 13.96 1.00
CA TYR A 237 -5.45 14.39 2.08
C TYR A 237 -5.09 13.66 3.37
#